data_AF-A0A2V6AU60-F1
#
_entry.id   AF-A0A2V6AU60-F1
#
_cell.length_a   1.000
_cell.length_b   1.000
_cell.length_c   1.000
_cell.angle_alpha   90.00
_cell.angle_beta   90.00
_cell.angle_gamma   90.00
#
_symmetry.space_group_name_H-M   'P 1'
#
loop_
_entity.id
_entity.type
_entity.pdbx_description
1 polymer ?
#
loop_
_entity_poly.entity_id
_entity_poly.type
_entity_poly.pdbx_seq_one_letter_code
_entity_poly.pdbx_strand_id
1 'polypeptide(L)'
;MLELSAVAWVSAASLTDTFYGTGAGANTTTGGADSAFGYNALNQNTTGEGNTAVGLSALFANISGIQNTAVGGDALQTCTTDNNTAVGYGALSENMTGTNNTAIGLYALGGTAGSSGSNNTASGLEALTANTTGAFNTANGVVALYTNTSGNSNTAVGHGALSSNTTGGSNIALGDSAGSLLSTGGNNIDIGHVGVAGESGNIRIGTSGTQTATFIAGIRGVAIAGAQPVGVNTS
;
A
#
# COMPACT_ATOMS: atom_id res chain seq x y z
N MET A 1 -46.55 -7.91 -3.91
CA MET A 1 -45.71 -6.79 -3.44
C MET A 1 -44.66 -7.40 -2.54
N LEU A 2 -43.40 -7.44 -2.97
CA LEU A 2 -42.29 -7.89 -2.15
C LEU A 2 -42.08 -6.84 -1.05
N GLU A 3 -42.30 -7.21 0.21
CA GLU A 3 -41.91 -6.39 1.35
C GLU A 3 -40.38 -6.36 1.44
N LEU A 4 -39.82 -5.16 1.25
CA LEU A 4 -38.41 -4.90 1.48
C LEU A 4 -38.20 -4.72 2.99
N SER A 5 -38.03 -5.82 3.73
CA SER A 5 -37.67 -5.77 5.15
C SER A 5 -36.18 -5.47 5.30
N ALA A 6 -35.78 -4.23 5.08
CA ALA A 6 -34.49 -3.72 5.52
C ALA A 6 -34.75 -2.40 6.26
N VAL A 7 -34.88 -2.52 7.57
CA VAL A 7 -35.00 -1.39 8.49
C VAL A 7 -33.71 -0.59 8.42
N ALA A 8 -33.73 0.54 7.70
CA ALA A 8 -32.69 1.54 7.78
C ALA A 8 -32.79 2.22 9.15
N TRP A 9 -31.84 1.94 10.03
CA TRP A 9 -31.71 2.67 11.29
C TRP A 9 -30.92 3.95 11.01
N VAL A 10 -31.64 5.06 10.91
CA VAL A 10 -31.04 6.39 11.06
C VAL A 10 -30.79 6.57 12.56
N SER A 11 -29.59 6.25 13.05
CA SER A 11 -29.22 6.52 14.44
C SER A 11 -28.83 7.98 14.61
N ALA A 12 -29.28 8.60 15.70
CA ALA A 12 -29.34 10.03 15.93
C ALA A 12 -28.00 10.75 16.25
N ALA A 13 -26.90 10.47 15.54
CA ALA A 13 -25.59 11.08 15.84
C ALA A 13 -25.12 12.19 14.85
N SER A 14 -25.58 12.24 13.60
CA SER A 14 -25.43 13.41 12.73
C SER A 14 -26.45 13.39 11.58
N LEU A 15 -26.79 14.55 11.02
CA LEU A 15 -27.81 14.68 9.96
C LEU A 15 -27.36 14.14 8.58
N THR A 16 -26.16 13.54 8.47
CA THR A 16 -25.53 13.22 7.17
C THR A 16 -25.10 11.78 6.99
N ASP A 17 -25.37 10.89 7.95
CA ASP A 17 -24.95 9.49 7.88
C ASP A 17 -25.91 8.61 7.10
N THR A 18 -25.38 7.60 6.40
CA THR A 18 -26.16 6.57 5.69
C THR A 18 -25.69 5.18 6.08
N PHE A 19 -26.54 4.43 6.79
CA PHE A 19 -26.22 3.07 7.26
C PHE A 19 -27.22 2.02 6.75
N TYR A 20 -26.70 0.91 6.22
CA TYR A 20 -27.50 -0.21 5.72
C TYR A 20 -26.85 -1.56 6.07
N GLY A 21 -27.59 -2.43 6.76
CA GLY A 21 -27.12 -3.75 7.19
C GLY A 21 -27.20 -3.92 8.71
N THR A 22 -27.27 -5.17 9.16
CA THR A 22 -27.36 -5.48 10.60
C THR A 22 -26.09 -5.03 11.31
N GLY A 23 -26.25 -4.18 12.33
CA GLY A 23 -25.13 -3.66 13.12
C GLY A 23 -24.33 -2.54 12.44
N ALA A 24 -24.71 -2.10 11.24
CA ALA A 24 -24.06 -0.96 10.59
C ALA A 24 -24.29 0.33 11.40
N GLY A 25 -23.21 1.02 11.79
CA GLY A 25 -23.28 2.26 12.58
C GLY A 25 -23.90 2.14 13.99
N ALA A 26 -24.09 0.92 14.51
CA ALA A 26 -24.94 0.70 15.70
C ALA A 26 -24.42 1.34 16.99
N ASN A 27 -23.10 1.54 17.12
CA ASN A 27 -22.48 2.23 18.26
C ASN A 27 -21.77 3.52 17.82
N THR A 28 -22.31 4.21 16.80
CA THR A 28 -21.80 5.53 16.41
C THR A 28 -22.19 6.59 17.45
N THR A 29 -21.21 7.29 18.06
CA THR A 29 -21.50 8.27 19.14
C THR A 29 -21.57 9.72 18.65
N THR A 30 -20.47 10.27 18.11
CA THR A 30 -20.33 11.70 17.78
C THR A 30 -19.41 11.89 16.58
N GLY A 31 -19.91 11.63 15.39
CA GLY A 31 -19.19 11.72 14.12
C GLY A 31 -20.24 11.79 13.01
N GLY A 32 -19.89 12.23 11.80
CA GLY A 32 -20.89 12.44 10.76
C GLY A 32 -20.40 12.29 9.33
N ALA A 33 -21.34 12.34 8.40
CA ALA A 33 -21.09 12.18 6.96
C ALA A 33 -20.47 10.82 6.59
N ASP A 34 -20.78 9.79 7.38
CA ASP A 34 -20.34 8.43 7.15
C ASP A 34 -21.32 7.64 6.28
N SER A 35 -20.80 6.69 5.52
CA SER A 35 -21.56 5.77 4.67
C SER A 35 -21.17 4.34 5.00
N ALA A 36 -22.06 3.55 5.59
CA ALA A 36 -21.80 2.16 5.96
C ALA A 36 -22.79 1.17 5.32
N PHE A 37 -22.27 0.15 4.64
CA PHE A 37 -23.05 -0.87 3.97
C PHE A 37 -22.49 -2.26 4.27
N GLY A 38 -23.18 -3.06 5.08
CA GLY A 38 -22.76 -4.42 5.42
C GLY A 38 -23.02 -4.81 6.86
N TYR A 39 -22.78 -6.08 7.20
CA TYR A 39 -22.87 -6.56 8.58
C TYR A 39 -21.74 -5.94 9.40
N ASN A 40 -22.09 -5.23 10.49
CA ASN A 40 -21.16 -4.54 11.38
C ASN A 40 -20.20 -3.54 10.71
N ALA A 41 -20.52 -3.01 9.53
CA ALA A 41 -19.75 -1.93 8.93
C ALA A 41 -19.84 -0.66 9.81
N LEU A 42 -18.69 -0.04 10.15
CA LEU A 42 -18.64 1.11 11.07
C LEU A 42 -19.36 0.89 12.41
N ASN A 43 -19.35 -0.34 12.95
CA ASN A 43 -20.13 -0.65 14.14
C ASN A 43 -19.73 0.19 15.37
N GLN A 44 -18.45 0.47 15.56
CA GLN A 44 -17.91 1.24 16.69
C GLN A 44 -17.23 2.52 16.18
N ASN A 45 -18.01 3.49 15.70
CA ASN A 45 -17.49 4.82 15.35
C ASN A 45 -17.65 5.83 16.51
N THR A 46 -16.58 6.23 17.20
CA THR A 46 -16.76 7.19 18.31
C THR A 46 -16.77 8.65 17.84
N THR A 47 -15.68 9.13 17.22
CA THR A 47 -15.54 10.52 16.76
C THR A 47 -15.11 10.68 15.29
N GLY A 48 -15.08 9.58 14.53
CA GLY A 48 -14.67 9.63 13.12
C GLY A 48 -15.71 10.30 12.23
N GLU A 49 -15.25 11.01 11.19
CA GLU A 49 -16.10 11.76 10.26
C GLU A 49 -15.72 11.46 8.80
N GLY A 50 -16.71 11.42 7.90
CA GLY A 50 -16.49 11.35 6.46
C GLY A 50 -15.97 9.99 5.96
N ASN A 51 -16.32 8.90 6.63
CA ASN A 51 -15.82 7.56 6.31
C ASN A 51 -16.79 6.79 5.41
N THR A 52 -16.25 6.00 4.48
CA THR A 52 -17.03 5.07 3.65
C THR A 52 -16.63 3.63 4.01
N ALA A 53 -17.57 2.80 4.44
CA ALA A 53 -17.37 1.41 4.80
C ALA A 53 -18.34 0.50 4.03
N VAL A 54 -17.83 -0.40 3.21
CA VAL A 54 -18.63 -1.33 2.41
C VAL A 54 -18.08 -2.74 2.55
N GLY A 55 -18.80 -3.63 3.22
CA GLY A 55 -18.39 -5.01 3.43
C GLY A 55 -18.65 -5.52 4.85
N LEU A 56 -18.34 -6.80 5.05
CA LEU A 56 -18.39 -7.43 6.37
C LEU A 56 -17.34 -6.80 7.29
N SER A 57 -17.74 -6.18 8.40
CA SER A 57 -16.83 -5.59 9.38
C SER A 57 -15.83 -4.58 8.79
N ALA A 58 -16.15 -3.97 7.64
CA ALA A 58 -15.35 -2.88 7.08
C ALA A 58 -15.36 -1.70 8.06
N LEU A 59 -14.19 -1.16 8.40
CA LEU A 59 -14.07 -0.07 9.39
C LEU A 59 -14.76 -0.38 10.74
N PHE A 60 -14.75 -1.65 11.17
CA PHE A 60 -15.51 -2.11 12.34
C PHE A 60 -15.32 -1.23 13.60
N ALA A 61 -14.08 -0.88 13.93
CA ALA A 61 -13.73 0.00 15.03
C ALA A 61 -13.00 1.25 14.53
N ASN A 62 -13.76 2.34 14.34
CA ASN A 62 -13.21 3.64 14.00
C ASN A 62 -13.30 4.59 15.20
N ILE A 63 -12.24 4.69 16.01
CA ILE A 63 -12.31 5.52 17.23
C ILE A 63 -12.34 7.00 16.84
N SER A 64 -11.37 7.46 16.05
CA SER A 64 -11.21 8.89 15.72
C SER A 64 -10.83 9.16 14.28
N GLY A 65 -10.77 8.14 13.42
CA GLY A 65 -10.30 8.28 12.05
C GLY A 65 -11.27 9.06 11.15
N ILE A 66 -10.72 9.99 10.38
CA ILE A 66 -11.44 10.87 9.47
C ILE A 66 -11.09 10.53 8.02
N GLN A 67 -12.08 10.62 7.12
CA GLN A 67 -11.90 10.49 5.67
C GLN A 67 -11.28 9.16 5.21
N ASN A 68 -11.66 8.06 5.84
CA ASN A 68 -11.22 6.73 5.42
C ASN A 68 -12.23 6.07 4.47
N THR A 69 -11.73 5.35 3.47
CA THR A 69 -12.54 4.51 2.57
C THR A 69 -12.13 3.06 2.77
N ALA A 70 -13.04 2.20 3.22
CA ALA A 70 -12.85 0.76 3.37
C ALA A 70 -13.90 0.00 2.55
N VAL A 71 -13.46 -0.78 1.57
CA VAL A 71 -14.32 -1.58 0.70
C VAL A 71 -13.78 -3.00 0.65
N GLY A 72 -14.45 -3.95 1.29
CA GLY A 72 -14.01 -5.33 1.46
C GLY A 72 -14.29 -5.84 2.86
N GLY A 73 -14.32 -7.16 3.04
CA GLY A 73 -14.44 -7.74 4.37
C GLY A 73 -13.17 -7.46 5.19
N ASP A 74 -13.32 -7.06 6.44
CA ASP A 74 -12.22 -6.75 7.36
C ASP A 74 -11.24 -5.66 6.86
N ALA A 75 -11.61 -4.90 5.83
CA ALA A 75 -10.83 -3.76 5.36
C ALA A 75 -10.81 -2.68 6.44
N LEU A 76 -9.60 -2.23 6.81
CA LEU A 76 -9.39 -1.18 7.82
C LEU A 76 -10.08 -1.46 9.17
N GLN A 77 -10.11 -2.74 9.61
CA GLN A 77 -10.95 -3.21 10.72
C GLN A 77 -10.81 -2.38 12.01
N THR A 78 -9.59 -1.92 12.31
CA THR A 78 -9.33 -0.95 13.38
C THR A 78 -8.73 0.31 12.78
N CYS A 79 -9.27 1.47 13.10
CA CYS A 79 -8.75 2.75 12.63
C CYS A 79 -8.85 3.83 13.71
N THR A 80 -7.71 4.46 13.98
CA THR A 80 -7.63 5.70 14.77
C THR A 80 -6.97 6.82 13.96
N THR A 81 -6.85 6.64 12.64
CA THR A 81 -6.01 7.44 11.75
C THR A 81 -6.78 7.94 10.54
N ASP A 82 -6.26 8.96 9.88
CA ASP A 82 -6.98 9.68 8.84
C ASP A 82 -6.49 9.34 7.42
N ASN A 83 -7.36 9.56 6.45
CA ASN A 83 -7.06 9.58 5.02
C ASN A 83 -6.51 8.26 4.44
N ASN A 84 -7.04 7.12 4.87
CA ASN A 84 -6.66 5.83 4.32
C ASN A 84 -7.71 5.29 3.34
N THR A 85 -7.26 4.71 2.23
CA THR A 85 -8.10 3.99 1.27
C THR A 85 -7.71 2.53 1.30
N ALA A 86 -8.63 1.65 1.69
CA ALA A 86 -8.49 0.20 1.71
C ALA A 86 -9.56 -0.44 0.83
N VAL A 87 -9.16 -1.11 -0.24
CA VAL A 87 -10.06 -1.81 -1.17
C VAL A 87 -9.57 -3.24 -1.36
N GLY A 88 -10.27 -4.19 -0.77
CA GLY A 88 -9.88 -5.61 -0.75
C GLY A 88 -10.14 -6.23 0.61
N TYR A 89 -10.26 -7.57 0.64
CA TYR A 89 -10.39 -8.27 1.92
C TYR A 89 -9.10 -8.13 2.73
N GLY A 90 -9.20 -7.73 3.99
CA GLY A 90 -8.06 -7.52 4.89
C GLY A 90 -7.06 -6.44 4.45
N ALA A 91 -7.42 -5.56 3.51
CA ALA A 91 -6.56 -4.43 3.14
C ALA A 91 -6.45 -3.47 4.34
N LEU A 92 -5.22 -3.11 4.74
CA LEU A 92 -4.94 -2.26 5.92
C LEU A 92 -5.61 -2.74 7.23
N SER A 93 -5.90 -4.03 7.38
CA SER A 93 -6.67 -4.56 8.53
C SER A 93 -6.04 -4.26 9.89
N GLU A 94 -4.72 -4.12 9.95
CA GLU A 94 -3.96 -3.87 11.19
C GLU A 94 -3.35 -2.46 11.26
N ASN A 95 -3.87 -1.48 10.50
CA ASN A 95 -3.33 -0.11 10.50
C ASN A 95 -3.71 0.66 11.77
N MET A 96 -2.78 0.82 12.71
CA MET A 96 -3.02 1.53 13.98
C MET A 96 -2.56 2.99 13.99
N THR A 97 -1.49 3.35 13.26
CA THR A 97 -0.86 4.69 13.36
C THR A 97 -0.61 5.36 12.02
N GLY A 98 -0.72 4.64 10.91
CA GLY A 98 -0.42 5.14 9.57
C GLY A 98 -1.56 5.97 9.00
N THR A 99 -1.20 7.09 8.40
CA THR A 99 -2.09 8.02 7.69
C THR A 99 -1.74 8.09 6.22
N ASN A 100 -2.68 8.54 5.38
CA ASN A 100 -2.46 8.74 3.94
C ASN A 100 -2.03 7.47 3.19
N ASN A 101 -2.49 6.29 3.60
CA ASN A 101 -2.16 5.04 2.92
C ASN A 101 -3.24 4.66 1.91
N THR A 102 -2.82 4.18 0.74
CA THR A 102 -3.71 3.56 -0.26
C THR A 102 -3.35 2.09 -0.41
N ALA A 103 -4.28 1.19 -0.13
CA ALA A 103 -4.15 -0.25 -0.23
C ALA A 103 -5.27 -0.81 -1.10
N ILE A 104 -4.93 -1.36 -2.26
CA ILE A 104 -5.88 -1.94 -3.21
C ILE A 104 -5.43 -3.37 -3.52
N GLY A 105 -6.12 -4.35 -2.97
CA GLY A 105 -5.79 -5.77 -3.12
C GLY A 105 -6.06 -6.56 -1.85
N LEU A 106 -6.17 -7.88 -1.98
CA LEU A 106 -6.28 -8.80 -0.85
C LEU A 106 -5.01 -8.66 0.02
N TYR A 107 -5.19 -8.31 1.30
CA TYR A 107 -4.11 -8.09 2.27
C TYR A 107 -3.03 -7.07 1.86
N ALA A 108 -3.33 -6.13 0.96
CA ALA A 108 -2.42 -5.02 0.69
C ALA A 108 -2.22 -4.19 1.98
N LEU A 109 -0.97 -3.97 2.39
CA LEU A 109 -0.63 -3.37 3.70
C LEU A 109 -1.34 -4.04 4.90
N GLY A 110 -1.58 -5.36 4.85
CA GLY A 110 -2.43 -6.05 5.84
C GLY A 110 -1.77 -6.35 7.18
N GLY A 111 -0.44 -6.57 7.24
CA GLY A 111 0.28 -7.10 8.41
C GLY A 111 0.97 -6.06 9.29
N THR A 112 0.40 -4.85 9.43
CA THR A 112 1.06 -3.73 10.13
C THR A 112 0.81 -3.70 11.65
N ALA A 113 0.84 -4.84 12.34
CA ALA A 113 0.56 -4.91 13.78
C ALA A 113 1.37 -3.89 14.62
N GLY A 114 0.68 -2.89 15.18
CA GLY A 114 1.20 -2.01 16.24
C GLY A 114 1.86 -0.69 15.79
N SER A 115 2.30 -0.58 14.54
CA SER A 115 2.78 0.67 13.95
C SER A 115 2.77 0.52 12.44
N SER A 116 2.18 1.50 11.76
CA SER A 116 2.10 1.54 10.30
C SER A 116 2.76 2.83 9.83
N GLY A 117 3.66 2.73 8.86
CA GLY A 117 4.19 3.91 8.20
C GLY A 117 3.11 4.64 7.39
N SER A 118 3.31 5.95 7.21
CA SER A 118 2.40 6.82 6.48
C SER A 118 2.82 7.00 5.02
N ASN A 119 1.87 7.44 4.19
CA ASN A 119 2.10 7.81 2.79
C ASN A 119 2.58 6.65 1.90
N ASN A 120 2.06 5.45 2.13
CA ASN A 120 2.34 4.28 1.31
C ASN A 120 1.22 4.04 0.29
N THR A 121 1.59 3.61 -0.91
CA THR A 121 0.65 3.13 -1.94
C THR A 121 0.95 1.68 -2.26
N ALA A 122 0.00 0.79 -2.03
CA ALA A 122 0.08 -0.64 -2.30
C ALA A 122 -1.08 -1.06 -3.21
N SER A 123 -0.78 -1.59 -4.39
CA SER A 123 -1.76 -2.07 -5.35
C SER A 123 -1.36 -3.46 -5.83
N GLY A 124 -2.09 -4.48 -5.41
CA GLY A 124 -1.80 -5.89 -5.69
C GLY A 124 -2.07 -6.79 -4.49
N LEU A 125 -2.22 -8.09 -4.76
CA LEU A 125 -2.29 -9.12 -3.71
C LEU A 125 -1.02 -9.06 -2.84
N GLU A 126 -1.20 -8.88 -1.54
CA GLU A 126 -0.12 -8.85 -0.52
C GLU A 126 1.00 -7.83 -0.81
N ALA A 127 0.73 -6.78 -1.59
CA ALA A 127 1.67 -5.69 -1.78
C ALA A 127 1.94 -4.98 -0.45
N LEU A 128 3.22 -4.77 -0.10
CA LEU A 128 3.66 -4.15 1.18
C LEU A 128 3.10 -4.83 2.46
N THR A 129 2.74 -6.12 2.43
CA THR A 129 2.02 -6.75 3.56
C THR A 129 2.80 -6.68 4.88
N ALA A 130 4.13 -6.83 4.88
CA ALA A 130 4.95 -6.85 6.09
C ALA A 130 5.42 -5.46 6.56
N ASN A 131 4.95 -4.38 5.93
CA ASN A 131 5.44 -3.03 6.20
C ASN A 131 4.99 -2.51 7.56
N THR A 132 5.92 -2.46 8.52
CA THR A 132 5.66 -1.94 9.86
C THR A 132 5.86 -0.43 9.87
N THR A 133 7.09 0.06 9.83
CA THR A 133 7.39 1.50 10.00
C THR A 133 7.78 2.23 8.71
N GLY A 134 7.94 1.50 7.60
CA GLY A 134 8.34 2.08 6.32
C GLY A 134 7.31 3.07 5.77
N ALA A 135 7.77 4.26 5.35
CA ALA A 135 6.98 5.35 4.81
C ALA A 135 7.39 5.70 3.38
N PHE A 136 6.47 6.36 2.65
CA PHE A 136 6.71 6.83 1.28
C PHE A 136 7.01 5.72 0.26
N ASN A 137 6.54 4.49 0.49
CA ASN A 137 6.72 3.39 -0.45
C ASN A 137 5.60 3.30 -1.47
N THR A 138 5.94 2.97 -2.71
CA THR A 138 4.98 2.61 -3.76
C THR A 138 5.22 1.17 -4.20
N ALA A 139 4.24 0.30 -4.02
CA ALA A 139 4.25 -1.09 -4.46
C ALA A 139 3.07 -1.32 -5.40
N ASN A 140 3.35 -1.60 -6.67
CA ASN A 140 2.34 -1.91 -7.68
C ASN A 140 2.67 -3.26 -8.33
N GLY A 141 1.99 -4.30 -7.88
CA GLY A 141 2.22 -5.67 -8.31
C GLY A 141 1.87 -6.65 -7.20
N VAL A 142 1.54 -7.89 -7.59
CA VAL A 142 1.37 -8.99 -6.63
C VAL A 142 2.71 -9.22 -5.92
N VAL A 143 2.68 -9.27 -4.59
CA VAL A 143 3.84 -9.45 -3.68
C VAL A 143 4.99 -8.45 -3.91
N ALA A 144 4.71 -7.27 -4.46
CA ALA A 144 5.69 -6.18 -4.53
C ALA A 144 5.99 -5.63 -3.12
N LEU A 145 7.27 -5.46 -2.78
CA LEU A 145 7.74 -5.06 -1.44
C LEU A 145 7.19 -5.93 -0.29
N TYR A 146 6.91 -7.21 -0.55
CA TYR A 146 6.23 -8.13 0.37
C TYR A 146 6.84 -8.16 1.78
N THR A 147 8.17 -8.24 1.90
CA THR A 147 8.87 -8.32 3.20
C THR A 147 9.39 -6.99 3.73
N ASN A 148 9.06 -5.85 3.12
CA ASN A 148 9.58 -4.55 3.58
C ASN A 148 9.07 -4.31 4.99
N THR A 149 9.94 -4.02 5.95
CA THR A 149 9.54 -3.75 7.34
C THR A 149 9.70 -2.26 7.67
N SER A 150 10.90 -1.71 7.46
CA SER A 150 11.22 -0.31 7.81
C SER A 150 11.86 0.49 6.68
N GLY A 151 12.02 -0.10 5.49
CA GLY A 151 12.55 0.59 4.33
C GLY A 151 11.63 1.73 3.89
N ASN A 152 12.20 2.90 3.61
CA ASN A 152 11.48 4.10 3.20
C ASN A 152 11.74 4.44 1.74
N SER A 153 10.80 5.17 1.12
CA SER A 153 11.00 5.78 -0.21
C SER A 153 11.33 4.79 -1.33
N ASN A 154 10.84 3.54 -1.24
CA ASN A 154 11.02 2.55 -2.29
C ASN A 154 9.91 2.62 -3.34
N THR A 155 10.24 2.40 -4.60
CA THR A 155 9.28 2.23 -5.70
C THR A 155 9.46 0.85 -6.31
N ALA A 156 8.47 -0.02 -6.18
CA ALA A 156 8.43 -1.36 -6.75
C ALA A 156 7.24 -1.50 -7.69
N VAL A 157 7.49 -1.72 -8.97
CA VAL A 157 6.45 -1.87 -9.99
C VAL A 157 6.69 -3.16 -10.77
N GLY A 158 5.87 -4.17 -10.54
CA GLY A 158 5.98 -5.51 -11.11
C GLY A 158 5.65 -6.60 -10.10
N HIS A 159 5.28 -7.78 -10.57
CA HIS A 159 5.12 -8.96 -9.73
C HIS A 159 6.46 -9.30 -9.06
N GLY A 160 6.48 -9.43 -7.73
CA GLY A 160 7.69 -9.74 -6.96
C GLY A 160 8.79 -8.67 -6.96
N ALA A 161 8.52 -7.44 -7.42
CA ALA A 161 9.51 -6.37 -7.39
C ALA A 161 9.87 -6.01 -5.92
N LEU A 162 11.17 -5.95 -5.60
CA LEU A 162 11.70 -5.77 -4.24
C LEU A 162 11.10 -6.71 -3.18
N SER A 163 10.66 -7.91 -3.57
CA SER A 163 9.93 -8.83 -2.67
C SER A 163 10.70 -9.21 -1.40
N SER A 164 12.03 -9.20 -1.43
CA SER A 164 12.89 -9.54 -0.29
C SER A 164 13.50 -8.33 0.43
N ASN A 165 13.14 -7.10 0.04
CA ASN A 165 13.63 -5.91 0.73
C ASN A 165 13.03 -5.88 2.14
N THR A 166 13.83 -5.55 3.15
CA THR A 166 13.42 -5.49 4.55
C THR A 166 13.63 -4.08 5.10
N THR A 167 14.86 -3.58 5.07
CA THR A 167 15.22 -2.26 5.61
C THR A 167 15.82 -1.31 4.60
N GLY A 168 16.10 -1.78 3.38
CA GLY A 168 16.68 -0.95 2.31
C GLY A 168 15.73 0.18 1.92
N GLY A 169 16.26 1.39 1.74
CA GLY A 169 15.50 2.57 1.37
C GLY A 169 15.95 3.18 0.06
N SER A 170 15.09 4.00 -0.54
CA SER A 170 15.35 4.74 -1.78
C SER A 170 15.69 3.85 -2.98
N ASN A 171 15.15 2.62 -3.04
CA ASN A 171 15.32 1.74 -4.19
C ASN A 171 14.22 1.95 -5.23
N ILE A 172 14.56 1.85 -6.51
CA ILE A 172 13.62 1.83 -7.63
C ILE A 172 13.74 0.48 -8.32
N ALA A 173 12.66 -0.30 -8.36
CA ALA A 173 12.58 -1.56 -9.07
C ALA A 173 11.41 -1.57 -10.05
N LEU A 174 11.71 -1.80 -11.32
CA LEU A 174 10.72 -1.80 -12.40
C LEU A 174 10.84 -3.08 -13.24
N GLY A 175 9.80 -3.91 -13.22
CA GLY A 175 9.70 -5.17 -13.96
C GLY A 175 9.38 -6.36 -13.05
N ASP A 176 9.04 -7.49 -13.67
CA ASP A 176 8.87 -8.75 -12.94
C ASP A 176 10.17 -9.12 -12.21
N SER A 177 10.03 -9.42 -10.92
CA SER A 177 11.12 -9.81 -10.02
C SER A 177 12.27 -8.78 -9.92
N ALA A 178 12.03 -7.53 -10.33
CA ALA A 178 13.06 -6.50 -10.32
C ALA A 178 13.53 -6.22 -8.88
N GLY A 179 14.84 -6.19 -8.64
CA GLY A 179 15.41 -6.00 -7.31
C GLY A 179 15.02 -7.08 -6.28
N SER A 180 14.47 -8.23 -6.70
CA SER A 180 14.01 -9.28 -5.78
C SER A 180 15.10 -9.85 -4.86
N LEU A 181 16.38 -9.68 -5.19
CA LEU A 181 17.51 -10.09 -4.36
C LEU A 181 17.98 -9.00 -3.38
N LEU A 182 17.47 -7.77 -3.49
CA LEU A 182 17.81 -6.69 -2.55
C LEU A 182 17.15 -6.95 -1.19
N SER A 183 17.98 -7.08 -0.15
CA SER A 183 17.51 -7.36 1.22
C SER A 183 17.56 -6.14 2.13
N THR A 184 18.70 -5.47 2.23
CA THR A 184 18.92 -4.33 3.14
C THR A 184 19.58 -3.13 2.46
N GLY A 185 20.08 -3.32 1.25
CA GLY A 185 20.79 -2.30 0.48
C GLY A 185 19.87 -1.20 -0.03
N GLY A 186 20.40 0.02 -0.15
CA GLY A 186 19.62 1.20 -0.49
C GLY A 186 20.18 2.00 -1.67
N ASN A 187 19.37 2.91 -2.21
CA ASN A 187 19.73 3.78 -3.33
C ASN A 187 20.06 3.03 -4.64
N ASN A 188 19.43 1.89 -4.89
CA ASN A 188 19.60 1.14 -6.14
C ASN A 188 18.50 1.46 -7.16
N ILE A 189 18.82 1.28 -8.45
CA ILE A 189 17.84 1.32 -9.55
C ILE A 189 17.96 0.01 -10.33
N ASP A 190 16.98 -0.88 -10.19
CA ASP A 190 16.89 -2.16 -10.90
C ASP A 190 15.74 -2.12 -11.92
N ILE A 191 16.05 -2.13 -13.21
CA ILE A 191 15.05 -2.16 -14.28
C ILE A 191 15.18 -3.47 -15.05
N GLY A 192 14.22 -4.39 -14.90
CA GLY A 192 14.28 -5.71 -15.52
C GLY A 192 15.50 -6.53 -15.08
N HIS A 193 16.00 -6.28 -13.87
CA HIS A 193 17.13 -6.96 -13.26
C HIS A 193 16.79 -7.37 -11.83
N VAL A 194 17.24 -8.55 -11.39
CA VAL A 194 16.91 -9.12 -10.06
C VAL A 194 17.61 -8.45 -8.87
N GLY A 195 18.52 -7.51 -9.11
CA GLY A 195 19.38 -6.90 -8.08
C GLY A 195 20.49 -7.82 -7.59
N VAL A 196 21.28 -7.34 -6.63
CA VAL A 196 22.31 -8.13 -5.93
C VAL A 196 22.18 -7.92 -4.42
N ALA A 197 22.19 -9.00 -3.66
CA ALA A 197 22.00 -8.95 -2.21
C ALA A 197 22.97 -7.96 -1.52
N GLY A 198 22.39 -7.05 -0.72
CA GLY A 198 23.12 -6.03 0.03
C GLY A 198 23.74 -4.90 -0.78
N GLU A 199 23.57 -4.87 -2.10
CA GLU A 199 24.13 -3.81 -2.96
C GLU A 199 23.54 -2.44 -2.61
N SER A 200 24.32 -1.36 -2.74
CA SER A 200 23.84 -0.01 -2.48
C SER A 200 24.47 1.01 -3.43
N GLY A 201 23.65 1.89 -3.99
CA GLY A 201 24.09 2.96 -4.88
C GLY A 201 24.28 2.55 -6.35
N ASN A 202 23.72 1.40 -6.77
CA ASN A 202 23.99 0.84 -8.09
C ASN A 202 22.79 0.96 -9.03
N ILE A 203 23.07 1.09 -10.33
CA ILE A 203 22.06 1.04 -11.40
C ILE A 203 22.28 -0.24 -12.20
N ARG A 204 21.22 -1.03 -12.36
CA ARG A 204 21.20 -2.25 -13.17
C ARG A 204 20.01 -2.22 -14.11
N ILE A 205 20.27 -2.43 -15.40
CA ILE A 205 19.25 -2.43 -16.44
C ILE A 205 19.41 -3.69 -17.29
N GLY A 206 18.37 -4.52 -17.26
CA GLY A 206 18.30 -5.77 -18.01
C GLY A 206 18.99 -6.96 -17.35
N THR A 207 18.84 -8.11 -17.99
CA THR A 207 19.40 -9.40 -17.60
C THR A 207 20.44 -9.84 -18.62
N SER A 208 21.61 -10.25 -18.12
CA SER A 208 22.72 -10.72 -18.97
C SER A 208 22.27 -11.84 -19.91
N GLY A 209 22.62 -11.73 -21.19
CA GLY A 209 22.24 -12.68 -22.23
C GLY A 209 20.82 -12.49 -22.80
N THR A 210 19.93 -11.76 -22.14
CA THR A 210 18.59 -11.44 -22.68
C THR A 210 18.63 -10.19 -23.56
N GLN A 211 19.18 -9.09 -23.03
CA GLN A 211 19.42 -7.88 -23.81
C GLN A 211 20.76 -8.02 -24.55
N THR A 212 20.73 -7.97 -25.88
CA THR A 212 21.92 -8.10 -26.75
C THR A 212 22.45 -6.76 -27.28
N ALA A 213 21.70 -5.67 -27.10
CA ALA A 213 22.09 -4.33 -27.51
C ALA A 213 21.46 -3.27 -26.58
N THR A 214 22.19 -2.18 -26.35
CA THR A 214 21.75 -1.04 -25.53
C THR A 214 22.07 0.27 -26.25
N PHE A 215 21.04 1.07 -26.54
CA PHE A 215 21.18 2.36 -27.21
C PHE A 215 20.79 3.48 -26.27
N ILE A 216 21.74 4.28 -25.80
CA ILE A 216 21.50 5.42 -24.90
C ILE A 216 21.92 6.70 -25.60
N ALA A 217 20.94 7.54 -25.93
CA ALA A 217 21.19 8.87 -26.49
C ALA A 217 21.33 9.92 -25.38
N GLY A 218 22.10 10.99 -25.63
CA GLY A 218 22.05 12.20 -24.81
C GLY A 218 22.94 12.23 -23.56
N ILE A 219 23.82 11.26 -23.35
CA ILE A 219 24.88 11.40 -22.32
C ILE A 219 25.88 12.46 -22.78
N ARG A 220 25.91 13.62 -22.11
CA ARG A 220 26.79 14.75 -22.43
C ARG A 220 27.46 15.27 -21.16
N GLY A 221 28.78 15.52 -21.22
CA GLY A 221 29.53 16.16 -20.14
C GLY A 221 30.45 15.21 -19.36
N VAL A 222 31.74 15.56 -19.35
CA VAL A 222 32.89 14.96 -18.63
C VAL A 222 33.50 13.71 -19.28
N ALA A 223 34.72 13.87 -19.81
CA ALA A 223 35.64 12.76 -20.01
C ALA A 223 36.15 12.30 -18.63
N ILE A 224 35.94 11.03 -18.28
CA ILE A 224 36.47 10.46 -17.04
C ILE A 224 37.91 10.01 -17.30
N ALA A 225 38.85 10.47 -16.48
CA ALA A 225 40.22 9.95 -16.49
C ALA A 225 40.24 8.56 -15.82
N GLY A 226 40.66 7.52 -16.56
CA GLY A 226 40.70 6.13 -16.08
C GLY A 226 39.75 5.21 -16.84
N ALA A 227 40.04 3.90 -16.79
CA ALA A 227 39.35 2.91 -17.61
C ALA A 227 37.91 2.62 -17.11
N GLN A 228 36.96 3.09 -17.93
CA GLN A 228 35.57 2.64 -18.12
C GLN A 228 34.50 3.10 -17.11
N PRO A 229 33.57 3.98 -17.55
CA PRO A 229 32.26 4.12 -16.90
C PRO A 229 31.04 3.82 -17.80
N VAL A 230 31.12 3.97 -19.13
CA VAL A 230 30.02 3.60 -20.08
C VAL A 230 30.61 3.27 -21.46
N GLY A 231 30.51 2.02 -21.90
CA GLY A 231 30.84 1.62 -23.27
C GLY A 231 29.59 1.60 -24.15
N VAL A 232 29.39 2.63 -24.97
CA VAL A 232 28.41 2.58 -26.08
C VAL A 232 29.19 2.10 -27.31
N ASN A 233 29.07 0.82 -27.65
CA ASN A 233 29.70 0.27 -28.84
C ASN A 233 28.97 0.78 -30.09
N THR A 234 29.68 1.47 -30.98
CA THR A 234 29.29 1.63 -32.38
C THR A 234 30.14 0.69 -33.24
N SER A 235 29.79 -0.60 -33.24
CA SER A 235 30.08 -1.54 -34.32
C SER A 235 28.96 -2.55 -34.43
#